data_AF-A0A1S3DGU0-F1
#
_entry.id   AF-A0A1S3DGU0-F1
#
_cell.length_a   1.000
_cell.length_b   1.000
_cell.length_c   1.000
_cell.angle_alpha   90.00
_cell.angle_beta   90.00
_cell.angle_gamma   90.00
#
_symmetry.space_group_name_H-M   'P 1'
#
loop_
_entity.id
_entity.type
_entity.pdbx_description
1 polymer ?
#
loop_
_entity_poly.entity_id
_entity_poly.type
_entity_poly.pdbx_seq_one_letter_code
_entity_poly.pdbx_strand_id
1 'polypeptide(L)'
;MTPSDGIDPTGHVLMSAIVAQGLPTSAAAIFNLNDVPIKKRNECKQEIEKVVNKYIPEEKVMGLSNSTDVLNVMRKIGNQKQRKIVFRDRRPHLLAEKLDFIYKENEEFMSSDEDSEEDDEEEDDDDAMSVAESSGKMEADEETMSTYSEVPVDKDKYDKAMDMEEEQEALAKLQ
;
A
#
# COMPACT_ATOMS: atom_id res chain seq x y z
N MET A 1 10.15 -5.95 -25.40
CA MET A 1 11.19 -5.14 -26.05
C MET A 1 11.80 -5.97 -27.15
N THR A 2 11.74 -5.50 -28.38
CA THR A 2 12.38 -6.17 -29.52
C THR A 2 13.81 -5.68 -29.65
N PRO A 3 14.77 -6.53 -30.03
CA PRO A 3 16.18 -6.13 -30.16
C PRO A 3 16.45 -5.19 -31.34
N SER A 4 15.54 -5.11 -32.32
CA SER A 4 15.72 -4.31 -33.53
C SER A 4 15.25 -2.86 -33.39
N ASP A 5 14.17 -2.62 -32.64
CA ASP A 5 13.52 -1.30 -32.51
C ASP A 5 13.42 -0.81 -31.05
N GLY A 6 13.83 -1.62 -30.07
CA GLY A 6 13.79 -1.23 -28.66
C GLY A 6 12.35 -1.08 -28.13
N ILE A 7 11.94 0.17 -27.86
CA ILE A 7 10.59 0.55 -27.43
C ILE A 7 9.93 1.35 -28.56
N ASP A 8 8.83 0.83 -29.06
CA ASP A 8 7.97 1.51 -30.03
C ASP A 8 7.44 2.86 -29.48
N PRO A 9 7.15 3.89 -30.31
CA PRO A 9 6.61 5.17 -29.83
C PRO A 9 5.33 5.03 -29.01
N THR A 10 4.44 4.08 -29.34
CA THR A 10 3.26 3.79 -28.51
C THR A 10 3.65 3.18 -27.17
N GLY A 11 4.71 2.37 -27.16
CA GLY A 11 5.34 1.84 -25.95
C GLY A 11 5.85 2.94 -25.01
N HIS A 12 6.40 4.04 -25.53
CA HIS A 12 6.84 5.16 -24.70
C HIS A 12 5.68 5.86 -23.98
N VAL A 13 4.55 6.05 -24.67
CA VAL A 13 3.33 6.63 -24.08
C VAL A 13 2.79 5.70 -22.99
N LEU A 14 2.71 4.40 -23.27
CA LEU A 14 2.25 3.40 -22.32
C LEU A 14 3.16 3.31 -21.08
N MET A 15 4.48 3.29 -21.26
CA MET A 15 5.43 3.29 -20.15
C MET A 15 5.29 4.53 -19.27
N SER A 16 5.07 5.70 -19.87
CA SER A 16 4.85 6.94 -19.13
C SER A 16 3.57 6.89 -18.30
N ALA A 17 2.47 6.39 -18.87
CA ALA A 17 1.22 6.18 -18.16
C ALA A 17 1.34 5.14 -17.04
N ILE A 18 2.04 4.03 -17.29
CA ILE A 18 2.24 2.94 -16.35
C ILE A 18 3.10 3.38 -15.15
N VAL A 19 4.13 4.19 -15.38
CA VAL A 19 4.94 4.75 -14.29
C VAL A 19 4.11 5.72 -13.46
N ALA A 20 3.27 6.55 -14.10
CA ALA A 20 2.43 7.53 -13.42
C ALA A 20 1.34 6.90 -12.52
N GLN A 21 0.74 5.77 -12.93
CA GLN A 21 -0.26 5.05 -12.11
C GLN A 21 0.34 4.35 -10.88
N GLY A 22 1.66 4.22 -10.79
CA GLY A 22 2.35 3.45 -9.75
C GLY A 22 2.56 2.00 -10.14
N LEU A 23 3.80 1.66 -10.48
CA LEU A 23 4.22 0.34 -10.88
C LEU A 23 4.29 -0.63 -9.67
N PRO A 24 3.74 -1.84 -9.77
CA PRO A 24 4.05 -2.93 -8.85
C PRO A 24 5.50 -3.42 -9.09
N THR A 25 5.92 -4.49 -8.41
CA THR A 25 7.21 -5.12 -8.74
C THR A 25 7.23 -5.55 -10.19
N SER A 26 8.14 -4.96 -10.96
CA SER A 26 8.33 -5.21 -12.38
C SER A 26 9.56 -6.07 -12.62
N ALA A 27 9.52 -6.88 -13.68
CA ALA A 27 10.65 -7.64 -14.17
C ALA A 27 10.87 -7.31 -15.66
N ALA A 28 12.07 -6.84 -16.03
CA ALA A 28 12.39 -6.47 -17.40
C ALA A 28 13.08 -7.63 -18.14
N ALA A 29 12.54 -7.99 -19.31
CA ALA A 29 13.10 -9.04 -20.16
C ALA A 29 13.16 -8.64 -21.65
N ILE A 30 14.22 -9.09 -22.32
CA ILE A 30 14.41 -8.96 -23.77
C ILE A 30 14.11 -10.30 -24.43
N PHE A 31 13.21 -10.27 -25.41
CA PHE A 31 12.90 -11.41 -26.27
C PHE A 31 13.72 -11.33 -27.57
N ASN A 32 13.87 -12.45 -28.27
CA ASN A 32 14.45 -12.52 -29.62
C ASN A 32 15.90 -12.03 -29.76
N LEU A 33 16.68 -12.03 -28.68
CA LEU A 33 18.11 -11.65 -28.75
C LEU A 33 18.91 -12.53 -29.72
N ASN A 34 18.40 -13.72 -30.05
CA ASN A 34 19.00 -14.63 -31.01
C ASN A 34 18.93 -14.16 -32.46
N ASP A 35 17.96 -13.30 -32.81
CA ASP A 35 17.76 -12.81 -34.19
C ASP A 35 18.79 -11.75 -34.58
N VAL A 36 19.45 -11.14 -33.59
CA VAL A 36 20.52 -10.16 -33.80
C VAL A 36 21.87 -10.87 -33.94
N PRO A 37 22.75 -10.42 -34.85
CA PRO A 37 24.11 -10.95 -34.95
C PRO A 37 24.85 -10.89 -33.60
N ILE A 38 25.56 -11.97 -33.24
CA ILE A 38 26.21 -12.16 -31.93
C ILE A 38 27.04 -10.94 -31.50
N LYS A 39 27.70 -10.27 -32.44
CA LYS A 39 28.51 -9.08 -32.20
C LYS A 39 27.71 -7.87 -31.70
N LYS A 40 26.48 -7.67 -32.20
CA LYS A 40 25.61 -6.53 -31.86
C LYS A 40 24.71 -6.81 -30.66
N ARG A 41 24.58 -8.07 -30.22
CA ARG A 41 23.70 -8.44 -29.09
C ARG A 41 24.01 -7.68 -27.81
N ASN A 42 25.30 -7.48 -27.50
CA ASN A 42 25.71 -6.75 -26.31
C ASN A 42 25.41 -5.24 -26.41
N GLU A 43 25.60 -4.65 -27.59
CA GLU A 43 25.29 -3.23 -27.86
C GLU A 43 23.78 -2.98 -27.72
N CYS A 44 22.94 -3.79 -28.40
CA CYS A 44 21.48 -3.69 -28.31
C CYS A 44 20.99 -3.87 -26.86
N LYS A 45 21.59 -4.81 -26.11
CA LYS A 45 21.24 -5.02 -24.71
C LYS A 45 21.54 -3.79 -23.85
N GLN A 46 22.70 -3.16 -24.05
CA GLN A 46 23.09 -1.95 -23.31
C GLN A 46 22.20 -0.75 -23.67
N GLU A 47 21.80 -0.61 -24.93
CA GLU A 47 20.87 0.43 -25.35
C GLU A 47 19.50 0.26 -24.70
N ILE A 48 18.95 -0.94 -24.72
CA ILE A 48 17.67 -1.25 -24.06
C ILE A 48 17.77 -1.03 -22.55
N GLU A 49 18.88 -1.42 -21.91
CA GLU A 49 19.12 -1.21 -20.48
C GLU A 49 19.15 0.28 -20.12
N LYS A 50 19.74 1.15 -20.96
CA LYS A 50 19.69 2.60 -20.76
C LYS A 50 18.26 3.15 -20.81
N VAL A 51 17.46 2.70 -21.78
CA VAL A 51 16.06 3.14 -21.92
C VAL A 51 15.23 2.65 -20.73
N VAL A 52 15.39 1.38 -20.31
CA VAL A 52 14.71 0.82 -19.14
C VAL A 52 15.08 1.59 -17.87
N ASN A 53 16.37 1.87 -17.65
CA ASN A 53 16.84 2.58 -16.47
C ASN A 53 16.26 3.99 -16.33
N LYS A 54 15.85 4.63 -17.44
CA LYS A 54 15.14 5.93 -17.40
C LYS A 54 13.79 5.83 -16.70
N TYR A 55 13.07 4.71 -16.87
CA TYR A 55 11.73 4.51 -16.31
C TYR A 55 11.78 3.72 -14.99
N ILE A 56 12.70 2.77 -14.86
CA ILE A 56 12.79 1.83 -13.73
C ILE A 56 14.27 1.70 -13.32
N PRO A 57 14.79 2.59 -12.45
CA PRO A 57 16.23 2.76 -12.20
C PRO A 57 16.94 1.63 -11.42
N GLU A 58 16.26 0.54 -11.08
CA GLU A 58 16.83 -0.58 -10.31
C GLU A 58 16.64 -1.94 -10.99
N GLU A 59 16.07 -1.96 -12.19
CA GLU A 59 15.62 -3.20 -12.81
C GLU A 59 16.60 -3.71 -13.88
N LYS A 60 17.29 -4.80 -13.56
CA LYS A 60 18.23 -5.45 -14.46
C LYS A 60 17.51 -6.21 -15.57
N VAL A 61 17.86 -5.91 -16.82
CA VAL A 61 17.27 -6.54 -18.00
C VAL A 61 17.85 -7.94 -18.25
N MET A 62 16.97 -8.95 -18.29
CA MET A 62 17.33 -10.35 -18.54
C MET A 62 16.99 -10.77 -19.97
N GLY A 63 17.86 -11.52 -20.63
CA GLY A 63 17.58 -12.05 -21.98
C GLY A 63 16.86 -13.38 -21.87
N LEU A 64 15.79 -13.59 -22.65
CA LEU A 64 15.05 -14.85 -22.71
C LEU A 64 15.49 -15.70 -23.90
N SER A 65 16.80 -15.97 -24.00
CA SER A 65 17.40 -16.71 -25.11
C SER A 65 17.36 -18.22 -24.93
N ASN A 66 17.51 -18.70 -23.71
CA ASN A 66 17.61 -20.12 -23.39
C ASN A 66 16.64 -20.51 -22.27
N SER A 67 16.31 -21.80 -22.18
CA SER A 67 15.46 -22.36 -21.13
C SER A 67 16.00 -22.08 -19.71
N THR A 68 17.32 -22.06 -19.56
CA THR A 68 18.00 -21.67 -18.32
C THR A 68 17.71 -20.23 -17.92
N ASP A 69 17.64 -19.33 -18.90
CA ASP A 69 17.38 -17.91 -18.64
C ASP A 69 15.93 -17.68 -18.25
N VAL A 70 14.99 -18.40 -18.89
CA VAL A 70 13.57 -18.41 -18.54
C VAL A 70 13.40 -18.85 -17.08
N LEU A 71 14.08 -19.92 -16.67
CA LEU A 71 14.03 -20.40 -15.29
C LEU A 71 14.59 -19.38 -14.31
N ASN A 72 15.65 -18.67 -14.67
CA ASN A 72 16.21 -17.60 -13.84
C ASN A 72 15.25 -16.40 -13.71
N VAL A 73 14.55 -16.02 -14.79
CA VAL A 73 13.50 -14.99 -14.75
C VAL A 73 12.33 -15.43 -13.87
N MET A 74 11.86 -16.67 -14.03
CA MET A 74 10.78 -17.21 -13.21
C MET A 74 11.15 -17.25 -11.72
N ARG A 75 12.38 -17.66 -11.41
CA ARG A 75 12.92 -17.62 -10.04
C ARG A 75 12.97 -16.19 -9.50
N LYS A 76 13.36 -15.21 -10.33
CA LYS A 76 13.35 -13.79 -9.94
C LYS A 76 11.92 -13.33 -9.63
N ILE A 77 10.95 -13.66 -10.48
CA ILE A 77 9.53 -13.29 -10.28
C ILE A 77 8.97 -13.88 -8.99
N GLY A 78 9.34 -15.12 -8.65
CA GLY A 78 8.90 -15.78 -7.41
C GLY A 78 9.55 -15.26 -6.14
N ASN A 79 10.86 -14.92 -6.19
CA ASN A 79 11.64 -14.56 -5.00
C ASN A 79 11.87 -13.05 -4.83
N GLN A 80 11.42 -12.21 -5.76
CA GLN A 80 11.58 -10.77 -5.68
C GLN A 80 10.75 -10.16 -4.55
N LYS A 81 11.29 -9.11 -3.93
CA LYS A 81 10.55 -8.32 -2.94
C LYS A 81 9.35 -7.64 -3.61
N GLN A 82 8.16 -7.91 -3.08
CA GLN A 82 6.93 -7.29 -3.57
C GLN A 82 6.85 -5.82 -3.12
N ARG A 83 6.71 -4.91 -4.08
CA ARG A 83 6.43 -3.49 -3.87
C ARG A 83 4.93 -3.36 -3.65
N LYS A 84 4.57 -2.79 -2.51
CA LYS A 84 3.18 -2.55 -2.12
C LYS A 84 2.65 -1.30 -2.80
N ILE A 85 1.45 -1.39 -3.35
CA ILE A 85 0.74 -0.26 -3.94
C ILE A 85 -0.34 0.16 -2.96
N VAL A 86 -0.14 1.29 -2.28
CA VAL A 86 -0.98 1.71 -1.15
C VAL A 86 -2.47 1.79 -1.52
N PHE A 87 -2.81 2.34 -2.69
CA PHE A 87 -4.21 2.50 -3.09
C PHE A 87 -4.91 1.16 -3.35
N ARG A 88 -4.15 0.18 -3.87
CA ARG A 88 -4.63 -1.17 -4.20
C ARG A 88 -4.74 -2.02 -2.94
N ASP A 89 -3.76 -1.92 -2.05
CA ASP A 89 -3.71 -2.72 -0.83
C ASP A 89 -4.74 -2.24 0.21
N ARG A 90 -5.16 -0.96 0.16
CA ARG A 90 -6.24 -0.41 1.01
C ARG A 90 -7.66 -0.77 0.55
N ARG A 91 -7.83 -1.27 -0.68
CA ARG A 91 -9.15 -1.56 -1.26
C ARG A 91 -9.26 -3.05 -1.60
N PRO A 92 -10.32 -3.75 -1.16
CA PRO A 92 -10.54 -5.12 -1.57
C PRO A 92 -10.74 -5.17 -3.10
N HIS A 93 -10.03 -6.07 -3.77
CA HIS A 93 -10.08 -6.26 -5.21
C HIS A 93 -9.96 -7.75 -5.53
N LEU A 94 -10.63 -8.18 -6.60
CA LEU A 94 -10.67 -9.57 -7.05
C LEU A 94 -10.42 -9.61 -8.56
N LEU A 95 -9.64 -10.58 -9.03
CA LEU A 95 -9.54 -10.90 -10.44
C LEU A 95 -10.55 -12.01 -10.74
N ALA A 96 -11.54 -11.74 -11.57
CA ALA A 96 -12.53 -12.74 -11.94
C ALA A 96 -11.94 -13.69 -12.99
N GLU A 97 -11.70 -14.94 -12.61
CA GLU A 97 -11.23 -15.99 -13.54
C GLU A 97 -12.38 -16.58 -14.37
N LYS A 98 -13.57 -16.69 -13.77
CA LYS A 98 -14.78 -17.17 -14.41
C LYS A 98 -15.96 -16.28 -14.00
N LEU A 99 -16.78 -15.89 -14.98
CA LEU A 99 -17.97 -15.08 -14.80
C LEU A 99 -19.17 -15.80 -15.43
N ASP A 100 -20.16 -16.10 -14.61
CA ASP A 100 -21.44 -16.66 -15.04
C ASP A 100 -22.51 -15.59 -14.79
N PHE A 101 -23.28 -15.24 -15.82
CA PHE A 101 -24.34 -14.23 -15.74
C PHE A 101 -25.70 -14.93 -15.57
N ILE A 102 -26.44 -14.56 -14.52
CA ILE A 102 -27.80 -15.06 -14.27
C ILE A 102 -28.76 -13.90 -14.47
N TYR A 103 -29.65 -14.03 -15.46
CA TYR A 103 -30.74 -13.10 -15.68
C TYR A 103 -31.90 -13.43 -14.74
N LYS A 104 -32.37 -12.44 -13.98
CA LYS A 104 -33.61 -12.54 -13.19
C LYS A 104 -34.64 -11.59 -13.81
N GLU A 105 -35.75 -12.13 -14.30
CA GLU A 105 -36.94 -11.33 -14.60
C GLU A 105 -37.60 -10.94 -13.26
N ASN A 106 -38.07 -9.70 -13.16
CA ASN A 106 -38.68 -9.15 -11.93
C ASN A 106 -39.90 -9.97 -11.51
N GLU A 107 -39.77 -10.76 -10.44
CA GLU A 107 -40.92 -11.14 -9.63
C GLU A 107 -41.16 -10.01 -8.62
N GLU A 108 -42.37 -9.44 -8.66
CA GLU A 108 -42.83 -8.36 -7.78
C GLU A 108 -42.64 -8.73 -6.31
N PHE A 109 -41.84 -7.92 -5.61
CA PHE A 109 -41.61 -8.03 -4.17
C PHE A 109 -42.91 -7.64 -3.44
N MET A 110 -43.75 -8.63 -3.15
CA MET A 110 -44.87 -8.47 -2.22
C MET A 110 -44.29 -8.30 -0.81
N SER A 111 -44.21 -7.04 -0.34
CA SER A 111 -43.90 -6.72 1.05
C SER A 111 -45.03 -7.20 1.94
N SER A 112 -44.76 -8.25 2.71
CA SER A 112 -45.61 -8.67 3.83
C SER A 112 -44.74 -8.82 5.06
N ASP A 113 -44.17 -7.69 5.50
CA ASP A 113 -43.75 -7.53 6.88
C ASP A 113 -44.69 -6.47 7.46
N GLU A 114 -45.75 -6.99 8.07
CA GLU A 114 -46.67 -6.29 8.96
C GLU A 114 -45.90 -5.87 10.22
N ASP A 115 -46.06 -4.59 10.57
CA ASP A 115 -45.91 -3.95 11.89
C ASP A 115 -45.12 -4.68 12.98
N SER A 116 -44.00 -4.06 13.36
CA SER A 116 -43.44 -4.17 14.71
C SER A 116 -42.95 -2.78 15.11
N GLU A 117 -43.89 -1.93 15.53
CA GLU A 117 -43.60 -0.76 16.35
C GLU A 117 -43.17 -1.26 17.73
N GLU A 118 -41.87 -1.21 18.03
CA GLU A 118 -41.40 -1.10 19.42
C GLU A 118 -40.54 0.16 19.51
N ASP A 119 -41.27 1.17 19.98
CA ASP A 119 -40.87 2.45 20.53
C ASP A 119 -40.02 2.22 21.79
N ASP A 120 -38.81 2.79 21.83
CA ASP A 120 -38.10 3.11 23.07
C ASP A 120 -37.11 4.25 22.73
N GLU A 121 -37.66 5.46 22.73
CA GLU A 121 -36.92 6.72 22.81
C GLU A 121 -36.25 6.84 24.18
N GLU A 122 -34.92 6.74 24.24
CA GLU A 122 -34.14 7.44 25.28
C GLU A 122 -33.26 8.49 24.60
N GLU A 123 -33.82 9.71 24.51
CA GLU A 123 -33.10 10.94 24.23
C GLU A 123 -32.32 11.36 25.49
N ASP A 124 -31.03 11.04 25.55
CA ASP A 124 -30.11 11.72 26.46
C ASP A 124 -29.65 13.03 25.80
N ASP A 125 -30.37 14.09 26.17
CA ASP A 125 -30.06 15.49 25.89
C ASP A 125 -28.72 15.92 26.52
N ASP A 126 -27.97 16.69 25.72
CA ASP A 126 -27.09 17.80 26.10
C ASP A 126 -25.82 17.55 26.94
N ASP A 127 -24.66 17.61 26.28
CA ASP A 127 -23.69 18.65 26.62
C ASP A 127 -22.78 19.04 25.43
N ALA A 128 -23.24 20.06 24.70
CA ALA A 128 -22.47 20.76 23.69
C ALA A 128 -21.43 21.69 24.35
N MET A 129 -20.19 21.22 24.51
CA MET A 129 -19.09 22.10 24.93
C MET A 129 -18.52 22.87 23.73
N SER A 130 -18.66 24.19 23.85
CA SER A 130 -18.33 25.27 22.92
C SER A 130 -16.92 25.23 22.34
N VAL A 131 -16.83 25.44 21.02
CA VAL A 131 -15.60 25.76 20.29
C VAL A 131 -15.16 27.18 20.65
N ALA A 132 -13.98 27.34 21.23
CA ALA A 132 -13.35 28.64 21.38
C ALA A 132 -12.51 28.91 20.11
N GLU A 133 -13.01 29.76 19.22
CA GLU A 133 -12.19 30.36 18.18
C GLU A 133 -11.23 31.37 18.83
N SER A 134 -9.92 31.07 18.85
CA SER A 134 -8.91 32.13 18.96
C SER A 134 -8.28 32.35 17.59
N SER A 135 -8.72 33.40 16.92
CA SER A 135 -8.07 33.96 15.74
C SER A 135 -6.73 34.61 16.12
N GLY A 136 -5.63 34.14 15.53
CA GLY A 136 -4.33 34.81 15.61
C GLY A 136 -3.25 34.09 14.78
N LYS A 137 -2.99 34.58 13.56
CA LYS A 137 -1.83 34.20 12.73
C LYS A 137 -0.67 35.17 13.03
N MET A 138 0.52 34.66 13.37
CA MET A 138 1.79 34.82 12.64
C MET A 138 3.03 34.51 13.53
N GLU A 139 3.74 33.47 13.09
CA GLU A 139 5.19 33.25 13.00
C GLU A 139 6.18 33.42 14.18
N ALA A 140 6.90 32.31 14.35
CA ALA A 140 8.36 32.12 14.45
C ALA A 140 9.08 32.35 15.79
N ASP A 141 9.75 31.25 16.16
CA ASP A 141 11.01 31.10 16.87
C ASP A 141 11.00 30.70 18.37
N GLU A 142 11.67 29.56 18.55
CA GLU A 142 12.44 29.10 19.72
C GLU A 142 11.81 28.12 20.74
N GLU A 143 12.26 26.86 20.57
CA GLU A 143 12.55 25.85 21.60
C GLU A 143 11.38 25.19 22.36
N THR A 144 10.82 24.12 21.76
CA THR A 144 10.11 23.09 22.52
C THR A 144 11.14 22.17 23.19
N MET A 145 11.42 22.44 24.46
CA MET A 145 12.18 21.55 25.34
C MET A 145 11.39 20.24 25.52
N SER A 146 11.74 19.21 24.75
CA SER A 146 11.26 17.84 24.99
C SER A 146 11.99 17.29 26.21
N THR A 147 11.28 17.10 27.32
CA THR A 147 11.80 16.40 28.50
C THR A 147 11.69 14.89 28.28
N TYR A 148 12.62 14.32 27.52
CA TYR A 148 12.85 12.88 27.56
C TYR A 148 13.54 12.54 28.87
N SER A 149 12.82 11.90 29.80
CA SER A 149 13.45 11.26 30.96
C SER A 149 14.13 9.98 30.48
N GLU A 150 15.43 10.05 30.23
CA GLU A 150 16.28 8.87 30.04
C GLU A 150 16.58 8.23 31.40
N VAL A 151 15.61 7.45 31.91
CA VAL A 151 15.92 6.40 32.89
C VAL A 151 15.20 5.13 32.42
N PRO A 152 15.92 4.04 32.12
CA PRO A 152 15.28 2.76 31.84
C PRO A 152 14.48 2.34 33.08
N VAL A 153 13.16 2.28 32.95
CA VAL A 153 12.31 1.79 34.05
C VAL A 153 12.47 0.26 34.10
N ASP A 154 13.04 -0.24 35.20
CA ASP A 154 13.19 -1.66 35.45
C ASP A 154 11.83 -2.37 35.41
N LYS A 155 11.72 -3.37 34.52
CA LYS A 155 10.47 -4.13 34.26
C LYS A 155 9.97 -4.90 35.48
N ASP A 156 10.85 -5.22 36.42
CA ASP A 156 10.54 -6.03 37.60
C ASP A 156 9.90 -5.22 38.76
N LYS A 157 9.64 -3.92 38.55
CA LYS A 157 9.00 -3.04 39.55
C LYS A 157 7.48 -2.95 39.42
N TYR A 158 6.90 -3.45 38.33
CA TYR A 158 5.44 -3.43 38.13
C TYR A 158 4.71 -4.58 38.83
N ASP A 159 5.38 -5.71 39.10
CA ASP A 159 4.74 -6.94 39.61
C ASP A 159 5.13 -7.29 41.06
N LYS A 160 5.23 -6.29 41.96
CA LYS A 160 5.39 -6.55 43.40
C LYS A 160 4.34 -5.81 44.23
N ALA A 161 3.22 -6.51 44.39
CA ALA A 161 2.08 -6.25 45.26
C ALA A 161 1.32 -4.93 44.99
N MET A 162 0.01 -5.02 44.73
CA MET A 162 -0.91 -3.90 44.91
C MET A 162 -0.67 -3.32 46.31
N ASP A 163 -0.12 -2.11 46.40
CA ASP A 163 0.09 -1.44 47.68
C ASP A 163 -1.23 -0.77 48.11
N MET A 164 -2.11 -1.60 48.69
CA MET A 164 -3.47 -1.24 49.10
C MET A 164 -3.53 -0.10 50.12
N GLU A 165 -2.43 0.20 50.82
CA GLU A 165 -2.35 1.32 51.76
C GLU A 165 -2.33 2.67 51.03
N GLU A 166 -1.65 2.78 49.89
CA GLU A 166 -1.58 4.04 49.14
C GLU A 166 -2.95 4.39 48.50
N GLU A 167 -3.70 3.39 48.04
CA GLU A 167 -5.07 3.59 47.55
C GLU A 167 -6.04 4.00 48.67
N GLN A 168 -5.89 3.46 49.88
CA GLN A 168 -6.75 3.80 51.01
C GLN A 168 -6.52 5.25 51.50
N GLU A 169 -5.28 5.72 51.49
CA GLU A 169 -4.97 7.12 51.80
C GLU A 169 -5.50 8.09 50.75
N ALA A 170 -5.47 7.70 49.47
CA ALA A 170 -6.05 8.51 48.40
C ALA A 170 -7.57 8.67 48.56
N LEU A 171 -8.28 7.60 48.91
CA LEU A 171 -9.73 7.64 49.17
C LEU A 171 -10.08 8.48 50.41
N ALA A 172 -9.26 8.42 51.47
CA ALA A 172 -9.48 9.21 52.68
C ALA A 172 -9.28 10.71 52.46
N LYS A 173 -8.51 11.11 51.44
CA LYS A 173 -8.28 12.51 51.06
C LYS A 173 -9.36 13.10 50.16
N LEU A 174 -10.25 12.25 49.65
CA LEU A 174 -11.39 12.58 48.78
C LEU A 174 -12.72 12.71 49.55
N GLN A 175 -12.73 12.39 50.85
CA GLN A 175 -13.82 12.72 51.79
C GLN A 175 -13.52 14.02 52.55
#